data_AF-G0SAH2-F1
#
_entry.id   AF-G0SAH2-F1
#
_cell.length_a   1.000
_cell.length_b   1.000
_cell.length_c   1.000
_cell.angle_alpha   90.00
_cell.angle_beta   90.00
_cell.angle_gamma   90.00
#
_symmetry.space_group_name_H-M   'P 1'
#
loop_
_entity.id
_entity.type
_entity.pdbx_description
1 polymer ?
#
loop_
_entity_poly.entity_id
_entity_poly.type
_entity_poly.pdbx_seq_one_letter_code
_entity_poly.pdbx_strand_id
1 'polypeptide(L)'
;MPGLRPWDDRDRAGLALEVAGGVVPRTLTVTSGPDPGLRPATTGPIPSQTAKTDPITSPRGAANIARFPIADDGTWNNAKQYFITSIVPGFPPSAYMPLRTKGSRPQKRVAFPWKMTTTTTPQQAQGQPSRSPPSPAATALPRVTVTDDDDDGSDSVDEEIVADPISNLGFMIPDIFTQLPLIRDELVTKTSIEQDETVEACLPFLRGDDDFFDYNEHGVPELDRERHIRFLRQCLGKLPGRFVAADASRPWFLYWCLSALTMLGEDVSSYRNAVIATARSMQNETGGFGGGGGQLSHMATSYAVVLALALVGGEEAYDVVDRKAMWKWLCSLKQPDGGFQVCLDLTPESPAWKEDGSANLLTGVSDYIRRCQTFEGGISGQPNAEAHGAYAFCALGCLALLDHPSSCLDIPRLIAWLSARQYAPEGGFSGRTNKLVDGCYSHWVGGCFPLIEACLAGGGATDSDGTKLPPATESLYSREGLTRYILCCCQDQSKRGGLRDKPGKMSDAYHSCYVLSGLSSAQHQWELDEPTDAATGGDGAATAAAEPAWTVFPYLDGPQVFAPKDRVRPIHPVYAIPQQNVCAIQQYFQAKQGF
;
A
#
# COMPACT_ATOMS: atom_id res chain seq x y z
N MET A 1 -8.48 -28.36 -69.44
CA MET A 1 -7.38 -29.20 -68.95
C MET A 1 -6.78 -28.49 -67.73
N PRO A 2 -6.50 -29.21 -66.63
CA PRO A 2 -7.42 -29.21 -65.47
C PRO A 2 -6.73 -28.82 -64.13
N GLY A 3 -7.42 -28.72 -62.99
CA GLY A 3 -8.84 -29.01 -62.63
C GLY A 3 -9.43 -27.95 -61.67
N LEU A 4 -10.75 -27.79 -61.50
CA LEU A 4 -11.80 -28.76 -61.09
C LEU A 4 -11.58 -29.29 -59.64
N ARG A 5 -12.54 -29.30 -58.71
CA ARG A 5 -13.92 -28.72 -58.60
C ARG A 5 -14.34 -28.76 -57.09
N PRO A 6 -15.47 -28.14 -56.67
CA PRO A 6 -15.98 -28.20 -55.28
C PRO A 6 -17.03 -29.32 -55.04
N TRP A 7 -17.54 -29.41 -53.80
CA TRP A 7 -18.47 -30.41 -53.19
C TRP A 7 -17.78 -31.69 -52.67
N ASP A 8 -18.08 -32.19 -51.47
CA ASP A 8 -19.40 -32.71 -51.07
C ASP A 8 -19.77 -32.57 -49.58
N ASP A 9 -21.07 -32.65 -49.30
CA ASP A 9 -21.70 -32.69 -47.97
C ASP A 9 -21.92 -34.17 -47.56
N ARG A 10 -21.36 -34.58 -46.41
CA ARG A 10 -21.66 -35.80 -45.63
C ARG A 10 -20.75 -35.78 -44.38
N ASP A 11 -21.22 -35.80 -43.14
CA ASP A 11 -22.49 -36.30 -42.62
C ASP A 11 -23.27 -35.31 -41.75
N ARG A 12 -24.60 -35.27 -41.93
CA ARG A 12 -25.57 -34.70 -40.99
C ARG A 12 -26.34 -35.82 -40.28
N ALA A 13 -26.10 -35.99 -39.00
CA ALA A 13 -27.05 -36.49 -38.00
C ALA A 13 -26.54 -36.02 -36.61
N GLY A 14 -27.25 -35.24 -35.80
CA GLY A 14 -28.65 -34.81 -35.85
C GLY A 14 -29.42 -35.44 -34.71
N LEU A 15 -29.60 -34.71 -33.60
CA LEU A 15 -30.68 -34.89 -32.62
C LEU A 15 -30.66 -33.71 -31.63
N ALA A 16 -31.78 -33.02 -31.56
CA ALA A 16 -32.13 -32.19 -30.41
C ALA A 16 -32.88 -33.06 -29.39
N LEU A 17 -32.74 -32.78 -28.09
CA LEU A 17 -33.83 -32.93 -27.12
C LEU A 17 -33.55 -32.14 -25.84
N GLU A 18 -34.62 -31.62 -25.25
CA GLU A 18 -34.65 -31.10 -23.88
C GLU A 18 -34.43 -32.23 -22.86
N VAL A 19 -33.86 -31.94 -21.68
CA VAL A 19 -34.33 -32.50 -20.40
C VAL A 19 -34.08 -31.47 -19.28
N ALA A 20 -35.12 -31.13 -18.54
CA ALA A 20 -35.02 -30.46 -17.24
C ALA A 20 -34.93 -31.49 -16.11
N GLY A 21 -34.23 -31.17 -15.01
CA GLY A 21 -34.23 -32.01 -13.80
C GLY A 21 -33.08 -31.71 -12.85
N GLY A 22 -33.38 -31.14 -11.68
CA GLY A 22 -32.39 -30.93 -10.62
C GLY A 22 -32.11 -32.20 -9.80
N VAL A 23 -31.01 -32.21 -9.05
CA VAL A 23 -30.67 -33.28 -8.10
C VAL A 23 -30.20 -32.67 -6.77
N VAL A 24 -30.81 -33.16 -5.68
CA VAL A 24 -30.56 -32.83 -4.27
C VAL A 24 -29.36 -33.67 -3.75
N PRO A 25 -28.53 -33.16 -2.80
CA PRO A 25 -27.23 -33.77 -2.49
C PRO A 25 -27.34 -35.08 -1.67
N ARG A 26 -26.25 -35.86 -1.66
CA ARG A 26 -26.02 -36.93 -0.68
C ARG A 26 -24.68 -36.81 0.01
N THR A 27 -24.77 -36.63 1.33
CA THR A 27 -23.69 -36.76 2.31
C THR A 27 -23.14 -38.20 2.33
N LEU A 28 -21.85 -38.37 2.62
CA LEU A 28 -21.29 -39.66 3.03
C LEU A 28 -20.38 -39.46 4.25
N THR A 29 -20.76 -40.13 5.33
CA THR A 29 -20.06 -40.20 6.62
C THR A 29 -18.84 -41.10 6.55
N VAL A 30 -17.80 -40.76 7.30
CA VAL A 30 -16.63 -41.62 7.53
C VAL A 30 -16.81 -42.39 8.85
N THR A 31 -16.57 -43.70 8.84
CA THR A 31 -16.58 -44.57 10.02
C THR A 31 -15.23 -45.27 10.22
N SER A 32 -14.84 -45.44 11.48
CA SER A 32 -13.56 -46.00 11.93
C SER A 32 -13.52 -47.54 11.96
N GLY A 33 -12.33 -48.14 11.79
CA GLY A 33 -12.06 -49.57 12.04
C GLY A 33 -10.63 -50.01 11.60
N PRO A 34 -9.99 -51.05 12.22
CA PRO A 34 -8.52 -51.04 12.37
C PRO A 34 -7.71 -52.28 11.88
N ASP A 35 -6.44 -52.04 11.50
CA ASP A 35 -5.20 -52.89 11.58
C ASP A 35 -5.18 -54.30 10.88
N PRO A 36 -4.06 -55.07 10.79
CA PRO A 36 -2.63 -54.78 11.09
C PRO A 36 -1.53 -55.29 10.10
N GLY A 37 -0.36 -54.61 10.13
CA GLY A 37 1.00 -55.22 10.25
C GLY A 37 1.76 -55.92 9.08
N LEU A 38 3.03 -55.51 8.83
CA LEU A 38 4.27 -56.36 8.85
C LEU A 38 5.58 -55.68 8.36
N ARG A 39 6.37 -55.14 9.31
CA ARG A 39 7.85 -55.21 9.55
C ARG A 39 8.94 -54.93 8.45
N PRO A 40 10.20 -54.61 8.86
CA PRO A 40 11.14 -53.78 8.09
C PRO A 40 12.45 -54.48 7.62
N ALA A 41 13.34 -53.73 6.94
CA ALA A 41 14.73 -54.10 6.66
C ALA A 41 15.71 -52.91 6.85
N THR A 42 16.99 -53.21 7.10
CA THR A 42 17.97 -52.31 7.75
C THR A 42 19.22 -51.97 6.92
N THR A 43 19.72 -50.73 7.08
CA THR A 43 21.12 -50.22 7.01
C THR A 43 22.25 -51.04 6.31
N GLY A 44 23.01 -50.39 5.41
CA GLY A 44 24.36 -50.82 4.96
C GLY A 44 25.03 -49.81 4.00
N PRO A 45 26.39 -49.64 3.98
CA PRO A 45 27.00 -48.36 3.55
C PRO A 45 27.75 -48.31 2.19
N ILE A 46 28.23 -47.09 1.91
CA ILE A 46 28.94 -46.51 0.74
C ILE A 46 30.25 -47.23 0.36
N PRO A 47 30.70 -47.13 -0.91
CA PRO A 47 32.09 -46.73 -1.17
C PRO A 47 32.25 -45.57 -2.17
N SER A 48 33.34 -44.82 -1.98
CA SER A 48 33.71 -43.58 -2.65
C SER A 48 34.57 -43.77 -3.91
N GLN A 49 34.64 -42.75 -4.78
CA GLN A 49 35.83 -42.50 -5.61
C GLN A 49 36.17 -41.00 -5.69
N THR A 50 37.48 -40.72 -5.62
CA THR A 50 38.11 -39.40 -5.61
C THR A 50 38.95 -39.18 -6.86
N ALA A 51 39.08 -37.92 -7.33
CA ALA A 51 40.18 -37.53 -8.22
C ALA A 51 40.75 -36.16 -7.81
N LYS A 52 42.09 -36.06 -7.82
CA LYS A 52 42.91 -34.85 -7.54
C LYS A 52 43.18 -34.11 -8.89
N THR A 53 43.74 -32.90 -9.03
CA THR A 53 44.99 -32.35 -8.44
C THR A 53 45.14 -30.82 -8.66
N ASP A 54 45.47 -30.07 -7.60
CA ASP A 54 46.64 -29.17 -7.40
C ASP A 54 47.01 -27.97 -8.33
N PRO A 55 47.76 -26.95 -7.83
CA PRO A 55 47.60 -25.53 -8.22
C PRO A 55 48.79 -24.87 -8.96
N ILE A 56 48.58 -23.67 -9.51
CA ILE A 56 49.64 -22.83 -10.13
C ILE A 56 49.59 -21.36 -9.67
N THR A 57 50.72 -20.94 -9.06
CA THR A 57 51.32 -19.61 -8.78
C THR A 57 50.63 -18.28 -9.18
N SER A 58 50.70 -17.31 -8.25
CA SER A 58 50.62 -15.85 -8.55
C SER A 58 51.94 -15.26 -9.08
N PRO A 59 51.91 -14.08 -9.71
CA PRO A 59 52.64 -12.95 -9.08
C PRO A 59 51.85 -11.63 -9.00
N ARG A 60 52.37 -10.70 -8.19
CA ARG A 60 51.72 -9.44 -7.78
C ARG A 60 51.66 -8.37 -8.88
N GLY A 61 50.56 -7.60 -8.92
CA GLY A 61 50.41 -6.34 -9.63
C GLY A 61 49.34 -5.49 -8.94
N ALA A 62 49.55 -4.17 -8.81
CA ALA A 62 48.80 -3.33 -7.86
C ALA A 62 47.60 -2.56 -8.47
N ALA A 63 46.77 -2.05 -7.54
CA ALA A 63 45.87 -0.90 -7.65
C ALA A 63 44.36 -1.10 -7.89
N ASN A 64 43.61 -0.45 -6.99
CA ASN A 64 42.37 0.31 -7.19
C ASN A 64 40.97 -0.34 -7.12
N ILE A 65 40.16 0.35 -6.28
CA ILE A 65 38.70 0.47 -6.24
C ILE A 65 37.95 -0.75 -5.68
N ALA A 66 37.47 -0.57 -4.45
CA ALA A 66 36.44 -1.42 -3.85
C ALA A 66 35.17 -1.41 -4.72
N ARG A 67 34.84 -2.56 -5.30
CA ARG A 67 33.55 -2.80 -5.93
C ARG A 67 32.57 -3.25 -4.85
N PHE A 68 31.58 -2.41 -4.56
CA PHE A 68 30.38 -2.88 -3.86
C PHE A 68 29.60 -3.81 -4.80
N PRO A 69 29.13 -4.98 -4.35
CA PRO A 69 28.35 -5.88 -5.18
C PRO A 69 26.99 -5.25 -5.49
N ILE A 70 26.64 -5.22 -6.78
CA ILE A 70 25.27 -4.95 -7.21
C ILE A 70 24.50 -6.24 -6.95
N ALA A 71 23.67 -6.26 -5.91
CA ALA A 71 22.67 -7.29 -5.74
C ALA A 71 21.58 -7.07 -6.79
N ASP A 72 21.46 -8.03 -7.72
CA ASP A 72 20.43 -8.05 -8.75
C ASP A 72 19.21 -8.81 -8.17
N ASP A 73 18.54 -8.23 -7.17
CA ASP A 73 17.38 -8.85 -6.53
C ASP A 73 16.06 -8.35 -7.14
N GLY A 74 15.33 -9.29 -7.76
CA GLY A 74 14.12 -9.02 -8.54
C GLY A 74 12.90 -8.48 -7.76
N THR A 75 13.06 -8.01 -6.53
CA THR A 75 11.98 -7.40 -5.75
C THR A 75 11.60 -6.01 -6.29
N TRP A 76 12.57 -5.23 -6.80
CA TRP A 76 12.36 -3.86 -7.25
C TRP A 76 11.52 -3.71 -8.53
N ASN A 77 11.39 -4.77 -9.34
CA ASN A 77 10.50 -4.78 -10.50
C ASN A 77 9.05 -5.14 -10.12
N ASN A 78 8.86 -6.03 -9.14
CA ASN A 78 7.54 -6.58 -8.81
C ASN A 78 6.56 -5.50 -8.33
N ALA A 79 6.97 -4.59 -7.43
CA ALA A 79 6.10 -3.51 -6.93
C ALA A 79 5.56 -2.58 -8.03
N LYS A 80 6.39 -2.28 -9.06
CA LYS A 80 5.92 -1.53 -10.24
C LYS A 80 4.99 -2.36 -11.11
N GLN A 81 5.27 -3.66 -11.24
CA GLN A 81 4.52 -4.56 -12.10
C GLN A 81 3.11 -4.82 -11.55
N TYR A 82 2.95 -4.95 -10.23
CA TYR A 82 1.64 -5.18 -9.58
C TYR A 82 0.62 -4.05 -9.78
N PHE A 83 1.03 -2.78 -9.87
CA PHE A 83 0.10 -1.68 -10.18
C PHE A 83 -0.16 -1.51 -11.71
N ILE A 84 0.72 -2.04 -12.55
CA ILE A 84 0.62 -1.94 -14.02
C ILE A 84 -0.26 -3.06 -14.60
N THR A 85 -0.38 -4.21 -13.92
CA THR A 85 -1.09 -5.40 -14.44
C THR A 85 -2.51 -5.59 -13.90
N SER A 86 -3.02 -4.70 -13.05
CA SER A 86 -4.15 -4.98 -12.14
C SER A 86 -5.54 -5.14 -12.77
N ILE A 87 -5.70 -4.84 -14.08
CA ILE A 87 -6.94 -5.09 -14.83
C ILE A 87 -6.55 -5.50 -16.27
N VAL A 88 -6.23 -6.78 -16.48
CA VAL A 88 -5.87 -7.33 -17.81
C VAL A 88 -6.37 -8.76 -17.93
N PRO A 89 -7.15 -9.13 -18.96
CA PRO A 89 -7.33 -10.52 -19.37
C PRO A 89 -6.08 -11.04 -20.08
N GLY A 90 -5.47 -12.11 -19.53
CA GLY A 90 -4.08 -12.50 -19.81
C GLY A 90 -3.63 -12.91 -21.23
N PHE A 91 -2.31 -13.11 -21.34
CA PHE A 91 -1.62 -13.85 -22.41
C PHE A 91 -0.53 -14.77 -21.78
N PRO A 92 -0.24 -15.95 -22.37
CA PRO A 92 0.72 -16.91 -21.80
C PRO A 92 2.19 -16.51 -22.02
N PRO A 93 3.12 -16.94 -21.15
CA PRO A 93 4.51 -16.51 -21.14
C PRO A 93 5.39 -17.26 -22.16
N SER A 94 5.16 -17.09 -23.46
CA SER A 94 6.02 -17.72 -24.50
C SER A 94 6.07 -16.99 -25.86
N ALA A 95 6.22 -15.66 -25.88
CA ALA A 95 6.40 -14.91 -27.13
C ALA A 95 7.22 -13.60 -27.00
N TYR A 96 8.49 -13.68 -26.61
CA TYR A 96 9.43 -12.54 -26.75
C TYR A 96 10.63 -12.90 -27.64
N MET A 97 10.53 -12.52 -28.92
CA MET A 97 11.64 -12.55 -29.87
C MET A 97 12.38 -11.20 -29.79
N PRO A 98 13.73 -11.16 -29.69
CA PRO A 98 14.45 -9.92 -29.45
C PRO A 98 14.42 -8.98 -30.67
N LEU A 99 13.81 -7.80 -30.51
CA LEU A 99 13.84 -6.74 -31.53
C LEU A 99 15.27 -6.21 -31.73
N ARG A 100 15.83 -6.51 -32.91
CA ARG A 100 17.19 -6.17 -33.31
C ARG A 100 17.30 -4.68 -33.65
N THR A 101 17.85 -3.88 -32.74
CA THR A 101 18.04 -2.44 -32.93
C THR A 101 19.05 -2.15 -34.05
N LYS A 102 18.61 -1.47 -35.12
CA LYS A 102 19.52 -0.77 -36.04
C LYS A 102 19.89 0.58 -35.43
N GLY A 103 21.18 0.91 -35.44
CA GLY A 103 21.73 2.02 -34.66
C GLY A 103 21.20 3.41 -35.05
N SER A 104 20.94 4.24 -34.04
CA SER A 104 20.55 5.64 -34.17
C SER A 104 21.70 6.58 -33.78
N ARG A 105 21.78 7.72 -34.47
CA ARG A 105 22.81 8.77 -34.25
C ARG A 105 22.50 9.58 -32.98
N PRO A 106 23.51 10.19 -32.32
CA PRO A 106 23.28 10.93 -31.08
C PRO A 106 22.41 12.18 -31.30
N GLN A 107 21.25 12.23 -30.65
CA GLN A 107 20.45 13.45 -30.53
C GLN A 107 20.93 14.31 -29.35
N LYS A 108 20.75 15.63 -29.49
CA LYS A 108 21.41 16.65 -28.66
C LYS A 108 20.84 16.71 -27.24
N ARG A 109 21.71 17.00 -26.27
CA ARG A 109 21.31 17.38 -24.91
C ARG A 109 20.35 18.57 -24.94
N VAL A 110 19.18 18.43 -24.31
CA VAL A 110 18.33 19.57 -23.93
C VAL A 110 18.64 19.93 -22.48
N ALA A 111 19.07 21.17 -22.25
CA ALA A 111 19.28 21.74 -20.93
C ALA A 111 18.32 22.91 -20.74
N PHE A 112 17.49 22.86 -19.69
CA PHE A 112 16.58 23.94 -19.35
C PHE A 112 17.25 24.92 -18.36
N PRO A 113 17.21 26.24 -18.62
CA PRO A 113 17.82 27.23 -17.73
C PRO A 113 16.88 27.54 -16.55
N TRP A 114 17.29 27.14 -15.35
CA TRP A 114 16.66 27.57 -14.10
C TRP A 114 17.26 28.91 -13.66
N LYS A 115 16.42 29.95 -13.49
CA LYS A 115 16.76 31.16 -12.74
C LYS A 115 15.67 31.41 -11.71
N MET A 116 16.03 31.34 -10.43
CA MET A 116 15.24 31.95 -9.36
C MET A 116 15.39 33.48 -9.46
N THR A 117 14.28 34.19 -9.44
CA THR A 117 14.26 35.64 -9.27
C THR A 117 13.98 35.92 -7.79
N THR A 118 15.02 36.29 -7.04
CA THR A 118 14.87 36.78 -5.66
C THR A 118 14.59 38.28 -5.68
N THR A 119 13.40 38.69 -5.22
CA THR A 119 13.06 40.10 -5.05
C THR A 119 13.58 40.60 -3.70
N THR A 120 14.50 41.57 -3.74
CA THR A 120 15.08 42.20 -2.54
C THR A 120 14.39 43.52 -2.24
N THR A 121 14.14 43.82 -0.96
CA THR A 121 13.73 45.15 -0.47
C THR A 121 14.62 45.51 0.74
N PRO A 122 15.12 46.76 0.88
CA PRO A 122 16.36 47.01 1.62
C PRO A 122 16.22 47.32 3.12
N GLN A 123 17.34 47.14 3.84
CA GLN A 123 17.51 47.51 5.26
C GLN A 123 17.59 49.03 5.49
N GLN A 124 17.18 49.45 6.69
CA GLN A 124 17.87 50.50 7.46
C GLN A 124 18.21 49.96 8.86
N ALA A 125 19.19 50.60 9.53
CA ALA A 125 20.03 49.97 10.55
C ALA A 125 20.06 50.74 11.89
N GLN A 126 20.98 50.31 12.79
CA GLN A 126 21.29 50.83 14.14
C GLN A 126 20.38 50.25 15.26
N GLY A 127 20.89 49.87 16.45
CA GLY A 127 22.28 49.80 16.93
C GLY A 127 22.36 49.10 18.31
N GLN A 128 23.52 48.54 18.67
CA GLN A 128 23.80 47.85 19.95
C GLN A 128 24.08 48.88 21.09
N PRO A 129 23.98 48.54 22.41
CA PRO A 129 25.09 47.81 23.08
C PRO A 129 24.81 46.95 24.37
N SER A 130 25.76 46.03 24.62
CA SER A 130 26.36 45.57 25.92
C SER A 130 25.57 45.06 27.15
N ARG A 131 25.65 43.73 27.37
CA ARG A 131 26.06 42.94 28.57
C ARG A 131 25.86 43.45 30.04
N SER A 132 25.06 42.66 30.80
CA SER A 132 25.31 41.94 32.10
C SER A 132 26.06 42.61 33.30
N PRO A 133 25.88 42.19 34.59
CA PRO A 133 25.17 41.00 35.15
C PRO A 133 24.29 41.28 36.42
N PRO A 134 23.68 40.24 37.06
CA PRO A 134 23.21 40.32 38.45
C PRO A 134 23.61 39.14 39.38
N SER A 135 23.65 39.36 40.69
CA SER A 135 23.72 38.34 41.77
C SER A 135 23.36 38.98 43.16
N PRO A 136 23.18 38.25 44.28
CA PRO A 136 21.82 37.90 44.76
C PRO A 136 21.57 38.16 46.27
N ALA A 137 20.31 38.02 46.74
CA ALA A 137 19.99 37.79 48.17
C ALA A 137 18.55 37.27 48.43
N ALA A 138 18.45 36.15 49.18
CA ALA A 138 17.61 35.88 50.38
C ALA A 138 16.04 35.98 50.32
N THR A 139 15.22 35.30 51.15
CA THR A 139 15.45 34.50 52.39
C THR A 139 14.29 33.50 52.66
N ALA A 140 14.65 32.28 53.06
CA ALA A 140 14.20 31.45 54.22
C ALA A 140 12.72 31.22 54.64
N LEU A 141 12.45 29.96 55.03
CA LEU A 141 11.52 29.49 56.08
C LEU A 141 12.14 28.26 56.83
N PRO A 142 11.65 27.83 58.02
CA PRO A 142 12.53 27.56 59.17
C PRO A 142 12.77 26.09 59.58
N ARG A 143 13.60 25.94 60.63
CA ARG A 143 14.11 24.70 61.25
C ARG A 143 13.57 24.52 62.67
N VAL A 144 13.34 23.29 63.13
CA VAL A 144 13.15 22.91 64.55
C VAL A 144 13.96 21.62 64.87
N THR A 145 14.40 21.50 66.14
CA THR A 145 15.42 20.57 66.70
C THR A 145 15.14 20.37 68.20
N VAL A 146 15.53 19.31 68.93
CA VAL A 146 16.30 18.06 68.65
C VAL A 146 16.01 17.07 69.80
N THR A 147 16.11 15.75 69.58
CA THR A 147 16.44 14.75 70.65
C THR A 147 17.08 13.49 70.08
N ASP A 148 18.18 13.07 70.69
CA ASP A 148 18.85 11.76 70.55
C ASP A 148 18.29 10.76 71.59
N ASP A 149 18.53 9.44 71.41
CA ASP A 149 18.79 8.44 72.47
C ASP A 149 19.12 7.05 71.87
N ASP A 150 20.36 6.60 72.11
CA ASP A 150 20.96 5.26 72.34
C ASP A 150 20.46 3.89 71.76
N ASP A 151 21.46 3.14 71.26
CA ASP A 151 21.82 1.71 71.48
C ASP A 151 21.01 0.52 70.91
N ASP A 152 21.61 -0.22 69.96
CA ASP A 152 22.06 -1.65 70.04
C ASP A 152 22.38 -2.17 68.61
N GLY A 153 23.27 -3.15 68.45
CA GLY A 153 23.83 -3.57 67.16
C GLY A 153 23.52 -5.02 66.73
N SER A 154 23.73 -5.32 65.44
CA SER A 154 24.20 -6.64 64.97
C SER A 154 24.56 -6.62 63.47
N ASP A 155 25.43 -7.53 63.06
CA ASP A 155 25.97 -7.71 61.71
C ASP A 155 24.91 -7.83 60.60
N SER A 156 25.21 -7.33 59.39
CA SER A 156 25.42 -8.22 58.21
C SER A 156 25.70 -7.49 56.88
N VAL A 157 26.64 -8.07 56.12
CA VAL A 157 26.94 -7.91 54.67
C VAL A 157 27.06 -6.51 54.04
N ASP A 158 28.30 -6.15 53.71
CA ASP A 158 28.60 -5.22 52.62
C ASP A 158 28.21 -5.84 51.26
N GLU A 159 27.04 -5.51 50.72
CA GLU A 159 26.80 -5.63 49.28
C GLU A 159 27.37 -4.38 48.58
N GLU A 160 28.54 -4.54 47.98
CA GLU A 160 29.12 -3.58 47.04
C GLU A 160 28.20 -3.45 45.82
N ILE A 161 27.31 -2.45 45.82
CA ILE A 161 26.47 -2.11 44.68
C ILE A 161 27.38 -1.66 43.54
N VAL A 162 27.78 -2.61 42.70
CA VAL A 162 28.34 -2.35 41.39
C VAL A 162 27.26 -1.60 40.62
N ALA A 163 27.49 -0.30 40.40
CA ALA A 163 26.57 0.53 39.65
C ALA A 163 26.55 0.05 38.19
N ASP A 164 25.53 -0.74 37.85
CA ASP A 164 25.24 -1.11 36.46
C ASP A 164 25.10 0.17 35.62
N PRO A 165 25.68 0.21 34.41
CA PRO A 165 25.66 1.41 33.57
C PRO A 165 24.28 1.61 32.94
N ILE A 166 23.37 2.24 33.69
CA ILE A 166 22.06 2.74 33.25
C ILE A 166 21.27 1.67 32.47
N SER A 167 20.98 0.54 33.12
CA SER A 167 20.09 -0.48 32.59
C SER A 167 18.63 0.02 32.58
N ASN A 168 18.07 0.13 31.36
CA ASN A 168 16.67 0.35 31.01
C ASN A 168 15.72 0.92 32.08
N LEU A 169 15.29 2.18 31.91
CA LEU A 169 13.93 2.57 32.31
C LEU A 169 12.97 1.75 31.44
N GLY A 170 12.48 0.62 31.98
CA GLY A 170 11.78 -0.41 31.22
C GLY A 170 10.45 0.04 30.62
N PHE A 171 10.48 0.46 29.37
CA PHE A 171 9.31 0.51 28.50
C PHE A 171 8.76 -0.91 28.29
N MET A 172 7.46 -1.11 28.52
CA MET A 172 6.84 -2.43 28.43
C MET A 172 6.42 -2.72 26.98
N ILE A 173 7.27 -3.42 26.24
CA ILE A 173 6.95 -3.94 24.91
C ILE A 173 6.34 -5.34 25.07
N PRO A 174 5.10 -5.59 24.58
CA PRO A 174 4.48 -6.90 24.67
C PRO A 174 5.28 -8.02 23.99
N ASP A 175 5.37 -9.19 24.62
CA ASP A 175 6.16 -10.35 24.15
C ASP A 175 5.86 -10.78 22.70
N ILE A 176 4.62 -10.59 22.25
CA ILE A 176 4.19 -10.86 20.88
C ILE A 176 4.99 -10.07 19.83
N PHE A 177 5.65 -8.97 20.19
CA PHE A 177 6.50 -8.17 19.31
C PHE A 177 8.01 -8.37 19.55
N THR A 178 8.41 -9.11 20.61
CA THR A 178 9.83 -9.30 20.97
C THR A 178 10.33 -10.73 20.73
N GLN A 179 9.44 -11.68 20.45
CA GLN A 179 9.76 -13.11 20.33
C GLN A 179 9.33 -13.71 18.98
N LEU A 180 9.92 -14.85 18.61
CA LEU A 180 9.49 -15.64 17.46
C LEU A 180 8.11 -16.28 17.73
N PRO A 181 7.31 -16.61 16.70
CA PRO A 181 6.07 -17.37 16.87
C PRO A 181 6.30 -18.70 17.61
N LEU A 182 5.38 -19.04 18.53
CA LEU A 182 5.47 -20.24 19.36
C LEU A 182 5.42 -21.55 18.54
N ILE A 183 4.69 -21.54 17.43
CA ILE A 183 4.58 -22.68 16.52
C ILE A 183 5.60 -22.49 15.39
N ARG A 184 6.52 -23.43 15.26
CA ARG A 184 7.53 -23.49 14.20
C ARG A 184 7.54 -24.90 13.63
N ASP A 185 7.31 -25.03 12.33
CA ASP A 185 7.35 -26.33 11.64
C ASP A 185 8.79 -26.84 11.53
N GLU A 186 8.98 -28.16 11.65
CA GLU A 186 10.28 -28.81 11.40
C GLU A 186 10.68 -28.78 9.90
N LEU A 187 9.72 -28.55 9.00
CA LEU A 187 9.94 -28.53 7.56
C LEU A 187 10.56 -27.19 7.11
N VAL A 188 11.88 -27.16 7.03
CA VAL A 188 12.61 -26.00 6.49
C VAL A 188 12.43 -25.92 4.97
N THR A 189 11.97 -24.76 4.49
CA THR A 189 11.82 -24.43 3.07
C THR A 189 12.42 -23.06 2.77
N LYS A 190 12.52 -22.69 1.49
CA LYS A 190 12.89 -21.32 1.12
C LYS A 190 11.96 -20.27 1.77
N THR A 191 10.67 -20.57 1.90
CA THR A 191 9.69 -19.67 2.52
C THR A 191 9.98 -19.47 4.00
N SER A 192 10.24 -20.54 4.76
CA SER A 192 10.52 -20.42 6.20
C SER A 192 11.84 -19.69 6.45
N ILE A 193 12.86 -19.92 5.61
CA ILE A 193 14.14 -19.19 5.68
C ILE A 193 13.93 -17.69 5.41
N GLU A 194 13.26 -17.31 4.30
CA GLU A 194 12.98 -15.89 3.99
C GLU A 194 12.14 -15.21 5.11
N GLN A 195 11.24 -15.96 5.76
CA GLN A 195 10.42 -15.48 6.86
C GLN A 195 11.24 -15.27 8.15
N ASP A 196 12.06 -16.25 8.54
CA ASP A 196 12.94 -16.16 9.70
C ASP A 196 13.96 -15.01 9.55
N GLU A 197 14.62 -14.90 8.39
CA GLU A 197 15.51 -13.78 8.05
C GLU A 197 14.80 -12.42 8.16
N THR A 198 13.51 -12.34 7.79
CA THR A 198 12.72 -11.11 7.88
C THR A 198 12.38 -10.76 9.32
N VAL A 199 12.02 -11.75 10.14
CA VAL A 199 11.74 -11.55 11.57
C VAL A 199 13.02 -11.13 12.30
N GLU A 200 14.14 -11.83 12.08
CA GLU A 200 15.45 -11.48 12.65
C GLU A 200 15.88 -10.05 12.26
N ALA A 201 15.57 -9.59 11.05
CA ALA A 201 15.85 -8.22 10.62
C ALA A 201 14.91 -7.15 11.24
N CYS A 202 13.73 -7.54 11.74
CA CYS A 202 12.77 -6.64 12.39
C CYS A 202 12.93 -6.58 13.91
N LEU A 203 13.28 -7.70 14.55
CA LEU A 203 13.33 -7.85 16.01
C LEU A 203 14.15 -6.78 16.76
N PRO A 204 15.36 -6.35 16.32
CA PRO A 204 16.10 -5.32 17.02
C PRO A 204 15.33 -4.01 17.16
N PHE A 205 14.66 -3.58 16.08
CA PHE A 205 13.84 -2.36 16.05
C PHE A 205 12.58 -2.47 16.89
N LEU A 206 11.98 -3.66 16.96
CA LEU A 206 10.74 -3.92 17.70
C LEU A 206 10.96 -4.08 19.20
N ARG A 207 12.16 -4.48 19.62
CA ARG A 207 12.59 -4.57 21.03
C ARG A 207 13.13 -3.27 21.59
N GLY A 208 13.50 -2.32 20.72
CA GLY A 208 14.29 -1.17 21.13
C GLY A 208 15.74 -1.52 21.50
N ASP A 209 16.28 -2.58 20.89
CA ASP A 209 17.67 -3.04 21.09
C ASP A 209 18.68 -2.22 20.23
N ASP A 210 18.23 -1.23 19.47
CA ASP A 210 19.07 -0.45 18.55
C ASP A 210 19.34 1.00 19.01
N ASP A 211 20.53 1.49 18.66
CA ASP A 211 21.00 2.84 18.99
C ASP A 211 20.48 3.94 18.03
N PHE A 212 19.50 3.69 17.16
CA PHE A 212 19.06 4.67 16.15
C PHE A 212 17.97 5.62 16.63
N PHE A 213 17.27 5.29 17.72
CA PHE A 213 16.05 5.98 18.13
C PHE A 213 16.01 6.32 19.63
N ASP A 214 15.40 7.46 19.93
CA ASP A 214 14.80 7.71 21.24
C ASP A 214 13.40 7.06 21.26
N TYR A 215 13.17 6.16 22.21
CA TYR A 215 11.92 5.40 22.34
C TYR A 215 10.97 6.01 23.39
N ASN A 216 9.66 5.96 23.12
CA ASN A 216 8.63 6.36 24.06
C ASN A 216 8.35 5.27 25.13
N GLU A 217 7.42 5.53 26.05
CA GLU A 217 7.04 4.62 27.14
C GLU A 217 6.50 3.24 26.69
N HIS A 218 6.09 3.13 25.41
CA HIS A 218 5.63 1.88 24.79
C HIS A 218 6.71 1.15 23.99
N GLY A 219 7.95 1.66 23.97
CA GLY A 219 9.03 1.13 23.13
C GLY A 219 8.77 1.39 21.64
N VAL A 220 8.19 2.54 21.30
CA VAL A 220 7.94 2.98 19.92
C VAL A 220 8.64 4.31 19.66
N PRO A 221 9.34 4.48 18.53
CA PRO A 221 10.06 5.71 18.24
C PRO A 221 9.14 6.75 17.60
N GLU A 222 9.56 8.02 17.67
CA GLU A 222 8.85 9.13 17.03
C GLU A 222 8.93 9.05 15.50
N LEU A 223 7.95 9.65 14.81
CA LEU A 223 7.97 9.82 13.36
C LEU A 223 8.93 10.96 12.98
N ASP A 224 10.02 10.68 12.25
CA ASP A 224 10.96 11.72 11.78
C ASP A 224 10.39 12.48 10.56
N ARG A 225 9.35 13.25 10.85
CA ARG A 225 8.59 14.12 9.93
C ARG A 225 9.53 14.96 9.08
N GLU A 226 10.52 15.61 9.68
CA GLU A 226 11.44 16.48 8.93
C GLU A 226 12.28 15.71 7.92
N ARG A 227 12.83 14.55 8.30
CA ARG A 227 13.67 13.73 7.41
C ARG A 227 12.86 13.15 6.26
N HIS A 228 11.62 12.74 6.51
CA HIS A 228 10.70 12.32 5.46
C HIS A 228 10.29 13.48 4.54
N ILE A 229 9.97 14.68 5.07
CA ILE A 229 9.68 15.88 4.26
C ILE A 229 10.88 16.24 3.35
N ARG A 230 12.11 16.24 3.90
CA ARG A 230 13.34 16.49 3.13
C ARG A 230 13.51 15.47 1.99
N PHE A 231 13.25 14.20 2.25
CA PHE A 231 13.31 13.12 1.26
C PHE A 231 12.28 13.32 0.13
N LEU A 232 11.02 13.56 0.46
CA LEU A 232 9.93 13.71 -0.51
C LEU A 232 10.12 14.94 -1.41
N ARG A 233 10.59 16.06 -0.83
CA ARG A 233 10.96 17.28 -1.59
C ARG A 233 12.13 17.02 -2.55
N GLN A 234 13.09 16.14 -2.22
CA GLN A 234 14.14 15.71 -3.14
C GLN A 234 13.61 14.82 -4.27
N CYS A 235 12.64 13.96 -3.99
CA CYS A 235 11.99 13.10 -4.99
C CYS A 235 11.15 13.87 -6.02
N LEU A 236 10.59 15.03 -5.65
CA LEU A 236 9.98 16.00 -6.59
C LEU A 236 11.01 16.82 -7.38
N GLY A 237 12.29 16.73 -7.03
CA GLY A 237 13.38 17.41 -7.70
C GLY A 237 13.94 16.68 -8.92
N LYS A 238 15.17 17.03 -9.30
CA LYS A 238 15.86 16.38 -10.43
C LYS A 238 16.44 15.02 -10.03
N LEU A 239 15.81 13.95 -10.50
CA LEU A 239 16.27 12.58 -10.24
C LEU A 239 17.56 12.21 -11.02
N PRO A 240 18.46 11.38 -10.44
CA PRO A 240 19.63 10.86 -11.15
C PRO A 240 19.29 9.92 -12.32
N GLY A 241 20.18 9.80 -13.31
CA GLY A 241 19.92 9.03 -14.55
C GLY A 241 19.55 7.55 -14.37
N ARG A 242 19.89 6.92 -13.22
CA ARG A 242 19.45 5.55 -12.89
C ARG A 242 17.93 5.40 -12.76
N PHE A 243 17.19 6.50 -12.59
CA PHE A 243 15.72 6.51 -12.57
C PHE A 243 15.08 6.41 -13.97
N VAL A 244 15.85 6.19 -15.04
CA VAL A 244 15.29 5.97 -16.39
C VAL A 244 14.30 4.80 -16.46
N ALA A 245 14.50 3.75 -15.65
CA ALA A 245 13.55 2.64 -15.47
C ALA A 245 12.25 3.02 -14.70
N ALA A 246 12.03 4.31 -14.45
CA ALA A 246 10.82 4.88 -13.89
C ALA A 246 10.28 6.05 -14.76
N ASP A 247 10.78 6.25 -15.99
CA ASP A 247 10.31 7.33 -16.87
C ASP A 247 8.84 7.16 -17.28
N ALA A 248 8.34 5.92 -17.37
CA ALA A 248 6.92 5.62 -17.54
C ALA A 248 6.08 5.78 -16.26
N SER A 249 6.73 6.08 -15.12
CA SER A 249 6.11 6.21 -13.81
C SER A 249 6.21 7.63 -13.24
N ARG A 250 6.55 8.65 -14.04
CA ARG A 250 6.73 10.02 -13.53
C ARG A 250 5.47 10.61 -12.85
N PRO A 251 4.23 10.39 -13.34
CA PRO A 251 3.01 10.75 -12.62
C PRO A 251 2.94 10.20 -11.20
N TRP A 252 3.45 8.98 -10.98
CA TRP A 252 3.45 8.36 -9.67
C TRP A 252 4.36 9.08 -8.68
N PHE A 253 5.51 9.58 -9.11
CA PHE A 253 6.37 10.40 -8.25
C PHE A 253 5.67 11.71 -7.83
N LEU A 254 4.81 12.29 -8.67
CA LEU A 254 4.00 13.44 -8.29
C LEU A 254 2.99 13.04 -7.21
N TYR A 255 2.12 12.05 -7.49
CA TYR A 255 1.10 11.59 -6.54
C TYR A 255 1.71 11.16 -5.20
N TRP A 256 2.68 10.23 -5.21
CA TRP A 256 3.27 9.68 -3.99
C TRP A 256 3.91 10.77 -3.13
N CYS A 257 4.68 11.69 -3.72
CA CYS A 257 5.35 12.72 -2.94
C CYS A 257 4.38 13.79 -2.42
N LEU A 258 3.41 14.22 -3.25
CA LEU A 258 2.44 15.25 -2.85
C LEU A 258 1.45 14.71 -1.79
N SER A 259 1.00 13.46 -1.91
CA SER A 259 0.14 12.81 -0.92
C SER A 259 0.88 12.65 0.41
N ALA A 260 2.11 12.11 0.38
CA ALA A 260 2.95 11.95 1.57
C ALA A 260 3.27 13.28 2.28
N LEU A 261 3.62 14.33 1.53
CA LEU A 261 3.81 15.68 2.08
C LEU A 261 2.54 16.20 2.75
N THR A 262 1.38 16.03 2.10
CA THR A 262 0.09 16.49 2.63
C THR A 262 -0.31 15.75 3.92
N MET A 263 -0.07 14.44 4.00
CA MET A 263 -0.23 13.64 5.23
C MET A 263 0.70 14.12 6.36
N LEU A 264 1.94 14.48 6.04
CA LEU A 264 2.90 15.06 6.98
C LEU A 264 2.59 16.52 7.38
N GLY A 265 1.50 17.12 6.90
CA GLY A 265 1.06 18.45 7.32
C GLY A 265 1.47 19.60 6.40
N GLU A 266 2.24 19.33 5.35
CA GLU A 266 2.73 20.34 4.42
C GLU A 266 1.60 20.92 3.54
N ASP A 267 1.80 22.13 3.03
CA ASP A 267 1.02 22.67 1.92
C ASP A 267 1.73 22.39 0.58
N VAL A 268 1.01 21.75 -0.33
CA VAL A 268 1.49 21.38 -1.66
C VAL A 268 1.00 22.32 -2.78
N SER A 269 0.22 23.36 -2.45
CA SER A 269 -0.31 24.34 -3.41
C SER A 269 0.77 25.02 -4.25
N SER A 270 1.96 25.24 -3.66
CA SER A 270 3.13 25.81 -4.35
C SER A 270 3.61 25.01 -5.57
N TYR A 271 3.30 23.72 -5.66
CA TYR A 271 3.64 22.87 -6.80
C TYR A 271 2.65 22.96 -7.97
N ARG A 272 1.49 23.61 -7.79
CA ARG A 272 0.36 23.62 -8.75
C ARG A 272 0.78 23.92 -10.19
N ASN A 273 1.49 25.03 -10.42
CA ASN A 273 1.92 25.43 -11.77
C ASN A 273 2.87 24.41 -12.43
N ALA A 274 3.73 23.76 -11.64
CA ALA A 274 4.64 22.73 -12.14
C ALA A 274 3.91 21.41 -12.44
N VAL A 275 2.93 21.03 -11.62
CA VAL A 275 2.05 19.87 -11.87
C VAL A 275 1.20 20.10 -13.10
N ILE A 276 0.59 21.28 -13.27
CA ILE A 276 -0.17 21.69 -14.47
C ILE A 276 0.67 21.57 -15.74
N ALA A 277 1.88 22.16 -15.74
CA ALA A 277 2.77 22.10 -16.90
C ALA A 277 3.18 20.66 -17.23
N THR A 278 3.44 19.84 -16.21
CA THR A 278 3.81 18.43 -16.37
C THR A 278 2.64 17.58 -16.88
N ALA A 279 1.45 17.73 -16.31
CA ALA A 279 0.22 17.05 -16.73
C ALA A 279 -0.15 17.41 -18.18
N ARG A 280 -0.09 18.69 -18.56
CA ARG A 280 -0.29 19.12 -19.96
C ARG A 280 0.71 18.48 -20.92
N SER A 281 1.96 18.26 -20.51
CA SER A 281 2.95 17.55 -21.34
C SER A 281 2.71 16.04 -21.50
N MET A 282 1.85 15.46 -20.66
CA MET A 282 1.59 14.01 -20.59
C MET A 282 0.19 13.63 -21.10
N GLN A 283 -0.69 14.61 -21.31
CA GLN A 283 -2.04 14.39 -21.82
C GLN A 283 -2.02 14.18 -23.34
N ASN A 284 -2.71 13.16 -23.82
CA ASN A 284 -2.84 12.89 -25.25
C ASN A 284 -4.17 13.44 -25.79
N GLU A 285 -4.17 13.94 -27.03
CA GLU A 285 -5.37 14.48 -27.71
C GLU A 285 -6.49 13.44 -27.86
N THR A 286 -6.14 12.15 -27.88
CA THR A 286 -7.09 11.02 -27.91
C THR A 286 -7.72 10.70 -26.55
N GLY A 287 -7.27 11.35 -25.46
CA GLY A 287 -7.74 11.12 -24.10
C GLY A 287 -6.72 10.40 -23.22
N GLY A 288 -6.77 10.67 -21.91
CA GLY A 288 -5.88 10.07 -20.91
C GLY A 288 -4.49 10.74 -20.80
N PHE A 289 -3.74 10.33 -19.79
CA PHE A 289 -2.36 10.76 -19.55
C PHE A 289 -1.39 9.56 -19.62
N GLY A 290 -0.27 9.74 -20.31
CA GLY A 290 0.84 8.78 -20.32
C GLY A 290 1.82 8.98 -19.17
N GLY A 291 2.85 8.13 -19.10
CA GLY A 291 3.92 8.23 -18.10
C GLY A 291 4.91 9.38 -18.34
N GLY A 292 4.91 9.96 -19.54
CA GLY A 292 5.81 11.02 -19.98
C GLY A 292 5.35 11.59 -21.32
N GLY A 293 5.92 12.73 -21.72
CA GLY A 293 5.55 13.36 -23.00
C GLY A 293 5.89 12.47 -24.19
N GLY A 294 4.89 12.22 -25.04
CA GLY A 294 4.97 11.29 -26.18
C GLY A 294 4.77 9.81 -25.82
N GLN A 295 4.40 9.48 -24.56
CA GLN A 295 4.00 8.12 -24.18
C GLN A 295 2.48 7.94 -24.30
N LEU A 296 2.04 6.73 -24.61
CA LEU A 296 0.63 6.37 -24.69
C LEU A 296 -0.09 6.57 -23.36
N SER A 297 -1.38 6.92 -23.43
CA SER A 297 -2.26 7.03 -22.28
C SER A 297 -2.45 5.68 -21.59
N HIS A 298 -2.41 5.69 -20.26
CA HIS A 298 -2.46 4.48 -19.45
C HIS A 298 -3.26 4.77 -18.17
N MET A 299 -4.10 3.83 -17.71
CA MET A 299 -5.06 4.09 -16.62
C MET A 299 -4.35 4.48 -15.32
N ALA A 300 -3.31 3.74 -14.94
CA ALA A 300 -2.51 4.03 -13.74
C ALA A 300 -1.92 5.45 -13.73
N THR A 301 -1.33 5.91 -14.84
CA THR A 301 -0.74 7.25 -14.93
C THR A 301 -1.81 8.33 -14.98
N SER A 302 -2.96 8.05 -15.60
CA SER A 302 -4.11 8.97 -15.61
C SER A 302 -4.68 9.19 -14.22
N TYR A 303 -4.86 8.11 -13.44
CA TYR A 303 -5.22 8.18 -12.02
C TYR A 303 -4.21 9.01 -11.22
N ALA A 304 -2.91 8.71 -11.34
CA ALA A 304 -1.86 9.44 -10.62
C ALA A 304 -1.78 10.94 -10.99
N VAL A 305 -1.99 11.31 -12.26
CA VAL A 305 -2.09 12.72 -12.66
C VAL A 305 -3.33 13.39 -12.06
N VAL A 306 -4.50 12.75 -12.14
CA VAL A 306 -5.74 13.33 -11.60
C VAL A 306 -5.65 13.53 -10.09
N LEU A 307 -5.11 12.57 -9.33
CA LEU A 307 -4.88 12.75 -7.90
C LEU A 307 -3.81 13.82 -7.59
N ALA A 308 -2.74 13.92 -8.38
CA ALA A 308 -1.75 14.99 -8.21
C ALA A 308 -2.36 16.38 -8.46
N LEU A 309 -3.27 16.52 -9.44
CA LEU A 309 -4.04 17.75 -9.68
C LEU A 309 -5.04 18.03 -8.55
N ALA A 310 -5.73 17.01 -8.03
CA ALA A 310 -6.62 17.12 -6.88
C ALA A 310 -5.88 17.63 -5.62
N LEU A 311 -4.67 17.11 -5.35
CA LEU A 311 -3.84 17.48 -4.20
C LEU A 311 -3.36 18.94 -4.23
N VAL A 312 -2.88 19.45 -5.38
CA VAL A 312 -2.45 20.85 -5.51
C VAL A 312 -3.62 21.85 -5.61
N GLY A 313 -4.81 21.35 -5.96
CA GLY A 313 -6.06 22.09 -6.06
C GLY A 313 -6.06 23.22 -7.10
N GLY A 314 -7.12 24.03 -7.07
CA GLY A 314 -7.29 25.18 -7.96
C GLY A 314 -8.00 24.82 -9.27
N GLU A 315 -8.91 25.70 -9.72
CA GLU A 315 -9.67 25.51 -10.95
C GLU A 315 -8.76 25.33 -12.17
N GLU A 316 -7.65 26.08 -12.21
CA GLU A 316 -6.61 26.02 -13.24
C GLU A 316 -5.89 24.66 -13.31
N ALA A 317 -5.91 23.87 -12.23
CA ALA A 317 -5.40 22.51 -12.21
C ALA A 317 -6.45 21.52 -12.73
N TYR A 318 -7.70 21.69 -12.32
CA TYR A 318 -8.82 20.85 -12.74
C TYR A 318 -9.11 21.01 -14.24
N ASP A 319 -9.01 22.24 -14.77
CA ASP A 319 -9.15 22.56 -16.20
C ASP A 319 -8.06 21.99 -17.11
N VAL A 320 -7.04 21.33 -16.56
CA VAL A 320 -6.10 20.55 -17.39
C VAL A 320 -6.78 19.33 -18.00
N VAL A 321 -7.77 18.72 -17.33
CA VAL A 321 -8.34 17.43 -17.73
C VAL A 321 -9.35 17.60 -18.87
N ASP A 322 -9.01 17.11 -20.06
CA ASP A 322 -10.01 16.96 -21.14
C ASP A 322 -10.95 15.79 -20.80
N ARG A 323 -12.05 16.11 -20.11
CA ARG A 323 -13.09 15.15 -19.70
C ARG A 323 -13.67 14.37 -20.87
N LYS A 324 -13.81 14.99 -22.06
CA LYS A 324 -14.50 14.39 -23.20
C LYS A 324 -13.59 13.43 -23.95
N ALA A 325 -12.32 13.78 -24.12
CA ALA A 325 -11.30 12.88 -24.63
C ALA A 325 -11.05 11.72 -23.64
N MET A 326 -10.90 12.03 -22.34
CA MET A 326 -10.75 11.03 -21.26
C MET A 326 -11.89 10.01 -21.27
N TRP A 327 -13.15 10.46 -21.32
CA TRP A 327 -14.31 9.56 -21.35
C TRP A 327 -14.32 8.64 -22.57
N LYS A 328 -14.09 9.19 -23.78
CA LYS A 328 -14.00 8.37 -25.00
C LYS A 328 -12.92 7.30 -24.92
N TRP A 329 -11.75 7.67 -24.39
CA TRP A 329 -10.63 6.75 -24.20
C TRP A 329 -10.94 5.65 -23.17
N LEU A 330 -11.57 5.98 -22.04
CA LEU A 330 -12.02 5.00 -21.05
C LEU A 330 -13.07 4.04 -21.64
N CYS A 331 -14.01 4.54 -22.44
CA CYS A 331 -14.96 3.70 -23.17
C CYS A 331 -14.26 2.73 -24.13
N SER A 332 -13.17 3.14 -24.80
CA SER A 332 -12.40 2.24 -25.67
C SER A 332 -11.57 1.17 -24.94
N LEU A 333 -11.42 1.26 -23.62
CA LEU A 333 -10.72 0.26 -22.81
C LEU A 333 -11.66 -0.81 -22.22
N LYS A 334 -12.98 -0.58 -22.20
CA LYS A 334 -13.98 -1.49 -21.62
C LYS A 334 -14.01 -2.84 -22.33
N GLN A 335 -14.04 -3.92 -21.55
CA GLN A 335 -14.09 -5.29 -22.06
C GLN A 335 -15.50 -5.93 -21.91
N PRO A 336 -15.86 -6.92 -22.75
CA PRO A 336 -17.16 -7.59 -22.70
C PRO A 336 -17.47 -8.37 -21.42
N ASP A 337 -16.45 -8.75 -20.66
CA ASP A 337 -16.60 -9.47 -19.40
C ASP A 337 -16.85 -8.53 -18.20
N GLY A 338 -16.91 -7.22 -18.42
CA GLY A 338 -17.06 -6.19 -17.41
C GLY A 338 -15.75 -5.51 -16.99
N GLY A 339 -14.59 -6.10 -17.31
CA GLY A 339 -13.28 -5.54 -17.00
C GLY A 339 -12.88 -4.35 -17.88
N PHE A 340 -11.64 -3.90 -17.70
CA PHE A 340 -10.97 -2.87 -18.50
C PHE A 340 -9.59 -3.34 -18.94
N GLN A 341 -9.04 -2.75 -20.00
CA GLN A 341 -7.61 -2.82 -20.30
C GLN A 341 -6.87 -1.63 -19.69
N VAL A 342 -5.60 -1.80 -19.31
CA VAL A 342 -4.78 -0.71 -18.72
C VAL A 342 -4.22 0.27 -19.76
N CYS A 343 -4.03 -0.20 -20.99
CA CYS A 343 -3.62 0.54 -22.19
C CYS A 343 -4.33 -0.09 -23.41
N LEU A 344 -4.45 0.65 -24.51
CA LEU A 344 -5.15 0.17 -25.71
C LEU A 344 -4.36 -0.90 -26.47
N ASP A 345 -5.01 -2.04 -26.71
CA ASP A 345 -4.94 -2.75 -27.99
C ASP A 345 -6.34 -2.70 -28.62
N LEU A 346 -6.45 -2.16 -29.85
CA LEU A 346 -7.73 -1.77 -30.45
C LEU A 346 -8.64 -2.97 -30.80
N THR A 347 -9.82 -3.04 -30.19
CA THR A 347 -11.00 -3.75 -30.73
C THR A 347 -12.11 -2.74 -31.06
N PRO A 348 -12.67 -2.75 -32.29
CA PRO A 348 -13.78 -1.86 -32.66
C PRO A 348 -15.10 -2.07 -31.90
N GLU A 349 -15.25 -3.16 -31.15
CA GLU A 349 -16.52 -3.67 -30.61
C GLU A 349 -16.76 -3.34 -29.13
N SER A 350 -16.29 -2.19 -28.61
CA SER A 350 -16.47 -1.84 -27.19
C SER A 350 -17.95 -1.87 -26.76
N PRO A 351 -18.32 -2.67 -25.75
CA PRO A 351 -19.70 -2.81 -25.29
C PRO A 351 -20.12 -1.69 -24.31
N ALA A 352 -19.26 -0.68 -24.08
CA ALA A 352 -19.50 0.43 -23.16
C ALA A 352 -20.62 1.40 -23.58
N TRP A 353 -21.11 1.27 -24.82
CA TRP A 353 -22.12 2.16 -25.38
C TRP A 353 -23.14 1.37 -26.19
N LYS A 354 -24.38 1.33 -25.69
CA LYS A 354 -25.55 0.95 -26.47
C LYS A 354 -26.48 2.16 -26.58
N GLU A 355 -27.06 2.35 -27.75
CA GLU A 355 -27.94 3.48 -28.08
C GLU A 355 -29.25 3.47 -27.27
N ASP A 356 -29.60 2.34 -26.65
CA ASP A 356 -30.75 2.16 -25.75
C ASP A 356 -30.46 2.47 -24.26
N GLY A 357 -29.21 2.80 -23.91
CA GLY A 357 -28.80 3.06 -22.52
C GLY A 357 -28.67 1.83 -21.61
N SER A 358 -28.89 0.60 -22.12
CA SER A 358 -28.86 -0.63 -21.32
C SER A 358 -27.46 -1.08 -20.88
N ALA A 359 -26.40 -0.48 -21.44
CA ALA A 359 -25.02 -0.71 -21.04
C ALA A 359 -24.23 0.60 -20.99
N ASN A 360 -23.40 0.74 -19.96
CA ASN A 360 -22.53 1.88 -19.73
C ASN A 360 -21.13 1.40 -19.24
N LEU A 361 -20.27 2.34 -18.86
CA LEU A 361 -18.90 2.07 -18.38
C LEU A 361 -18.86 1.09 -17.18
N LEU A 362 -19.86 1.16 -16.30
CA LEU A 362 -19.93 0.42 -15.03
C LEU A 362 -20.62 -0.96 -15.17
N THR A 363 -21.32 -1.21 -16.27
CA THR A 363 -22.02 -2.49 -16.52
C THR A 363 -21.06 -3.69 -16.41
N GLY A 364 -21.43 -4.68 -15.60
CA GLY A 364 -20.67 -5.92 -15.38
C GLY A 364 -19.39 -5.79 -14.54
N VAL A 365 -19.04 -4.61 -14.02
CA VAL A 365 -17.81 -4.43 -13.20
C VAL A 365 -17.90 -5.21 -11.88
N SER A 366 -19.05 -5.16 -11.19
CA SER A 366 -19.29 -5.93 -9.96
C SER A 366 -19.21 -7.45 -10.19
N ASP A 367 -19.74 -7.94 -11.31
CA ASP A 367 -19.62 -9.35 -11.72
C ASP A 367 -18.18 -9.75 -12.05
N TYR A 368 -17.40 -8.86 -12.68
CA TYR A 368 -15.98 -9.09 -12.92
C TYR A 368 -15.20 -9.22 -11.60
N ILE A 369 -15.41 -8.27 -10.68
CA ILE A 369 -14.78 -8.27 -9.35
C ILE A 369 -15.15 -9.53 -8.56
N ARG A 370 -16.43 -9.93 -8.56
CA ARG A 370 -16.91 -11.18 -7.96
C ARG A 370 -16.17 -12.41 -8.49
N ARG A 371 -15.87 -12.49 -9.79
CA ARG A 371 -15.08 -13.59 -10.39
C ARG A 371 -13.58 -13.53 -10.05
N CYS A 372 -13.10 -12.43 -9.49
CA CYS A 372 -11.72 -12.27 -9.04
C CYS A 372 -11.51 -12.69 -7.58
N GLN A 373 -12.58 -12.91 -6.79
CA GLN A 373 -12.46 -13.49 -5.45
C GLN A 373 -12.01 -14.94 -5.54
N THR A 374 -10.99 -15.32 -4.78
CA THR A 374 -10.36 -16.65 -4.83
C THR A 374 -10.94 -17.58 -3.75
N PHE A 375 -10.60 -18.87 -3.84
CA PHE A 375 -10.95 -19.87 -2.81
C PHE A 375 -10.38 -19.53 -1.41
N GLU A 376 -9.34 -18.71 -1.34
CA GLU A 376 -8.74 -18.25 -0.07
C GLU A 376 -9.60 -17.16 0.61
N GLY A 377 -10.48 -16.49 -0.13
CA GLY A 377 -11.33 -15.39 0.35
C GLY A 377 -10.88 -14.02 -0.13
N GLY A 378 -9.57 -13.84 -0.36
CA GLY A 378 -9.02 -12.62 -0.95
C GLY A 378 -9.37 -12.45 -2.43
N ILE A 379 -8.97 -11.30 -2.98
CA ILE A 379 -9.27 -10.93 -4.36
C ILE A 379 -7.97 -10.84 -5.16
N SER A 380 -8.04 -11.29 -6.41
CA SER A 380 -6.93 -11.35 -7.36
C SER A 380 -7.09 -10.31 -8.48
N GLY A 381 -6.04 -10.09 -9.29
CA GLY A 381 -6.05 -9.03 -10.33
C GLY A 381 -6.78 -9.42 -11.63
N GLN A 382 -7.17 -10.69 -11.75
CA GLN A 382 -7.99 -11.25 -12.83
C GLN A 382 -8.57 -12.59 -12.34
N PRO A 383 -9.68 -13.10 -12.90
CA PRO A 383 -10.25 -14.39 -12.48
C PRO A 383 -9.23 -15.54 -12.54
N ASN A 384 -9.26 -16.41 -11.52
CA ASN A 384 -8.37 -17.57 -11.34
C ASN A 384 -6.88 -17.24 -11.11
N ALA A 385 -6.53 -16.01 -10.71
CA ALA A 385 -5.19 -15.68 -10.24
C ALA A 385 -5.08 -15.78 -8.69
N GLU A 386 -3.86 -15.64 -8.17
CA GLU A 386 -3.56 -15.63 -6.73
C GLU A 386 -4.14 -14.39 -6.04
N ALA A 387 -4.65 -14.53 -4.81
CA ALA A 387 -5.17 -13.41 -4.05
C ALA A 387 -4.06 -12.45 -3.60
N HIS A 388 -4.33 -11.14 -3.61
CA HIS A 388 -3.31 -10.13 -3.32
C HIS A 388 -3.91 -8.87 -2.68
N GLY A 389 -3.28 -8.33 -1.64
CA GLY A 389 -3.81 -7.20 -0.85
C GLY A 389 -4.10 -5.99 -1.73
N ALA A 390 -3.15 -5.61 -2.59
CA ALA A 390 -3.34 -4.51 -3.55
C ALA A 390 -4.57 -4.70 -4.46
N TYR A 391 -4.88 -5.93 -4.88
CA TYR A 391 -6.06 -6.21 -5.71
C TYR A 391 -7.35 -6.25 -4.88
N ALA A 392 -7.30 -6.71 -3.62
CA ALA A 392 -8.40 -6.58 -2.68
C ALA A 392 -8.78 -5.12 -2.41
N PHE A 393 -7.80 -4.23 -2.19
CA PHE A 393 -8.05 -2.79 -2.05
C PHE A 393 -8.66 -2.18 -3.32
N CYS A 394 -8.07 -2.46 -4.50
CA CYS A 394 -8.61 -1.96 -5.77
C CYS A 394 -10.05 -2.44 -6.02
N ALA A 395 -10.36 -3.69 -5.69
CA ALA A 395 -11.69 -4.26 -5.82
C ALA A 395 -12.70 -3.65 -4.85
N LEU A 396 -12.38 -3.58 -3.55
CA LEU A 396 -13.25 -2.98 -2.53
C LEU A 396 -13.47 -1.49 -2.79
N GLY A 397 -12.42 -0.74 -3.13
CA GLY A 397 -12.51 0.67 -3.50
C GLY A 397 -13.35 0.88 -4.77
N CYS A 398 -13.28 -0.04 -5.74
CA CYS A 398 -14.13 0.01 -6.93
C CYS A 398 -15.60 -0.32 -6.61
N LEU A 399 -15.89 -1.32 -5.76
CA LEU A 399 -17.26 -1.63 -5.35
C LEU A 399 -17.90 -0.51 -4.50
N ALA A 400 -17.10 0.18 -3.69
CA ALA A 400 -17.51 1.38 -2.94
C ALA A 400 -17.80 2.60 -3.84
N LEU A 401 -17.33 2.59 -5.10
CA LEU A 401 -17.69 3.60 -6.14
C LEU A 401 -18.90 3.17 -7.00
N LEU A 402 -19.46 1.98 -6.74
CA LEU A 402 -20.59 1.40 -7.48
C LEU A 402 -21.84 1.27 -6.60
N ASP A 403 -21.83 1.86 -5.39
CA ASP A 403 -22.89 1.77 -4.37
C ASP A 403 -23.32 0.33 -4.03
N HIS A 404 -22.42 -0.63 -4.27
CA HIS A 404 -22.63 -2.06 -4.09
C HIS A 404 -21.42 -2.72 -3.39
N PRO A 405 -21.01 -2.26 -2.19
CA PRO A 405 -19.74 -2.65 -1.60
C PRO A 405 -19.72 -4.10 -1.06
N SER A 406 -20.89 -4.73 -0.84
CA SER A 406 -21.03 -6.01 -0.12
C SER A 406 -21.76 -7.14 -0.85
N SER A 407 -22.66 -6.85 -1.79
CA SER A 407 -23.68 -7.83 -2.25
C SER A 407 -23.17 -8.95 -3.17
N CYS A 408 -21.95 -8.85 -3.72
CA CYS A 408 -21.41 -9.81 -4.68
C CYS A 408 -20.23 -10.67 -4.16
N LEU A 409 -19.77 -10.45 -2.93
CA LEU A 409 -18.57 -11.09 -2.35
C LEU A 409 -18.90 -11.97 -1.13
N ASP A 410 -18.10 -13.02 -0.92
CA ASP A 410 -18.03 -13.79 0.33
C ASP A 410 -17.26 -12.95 1.37
N ILE A 411 -17.98 -12.07 2.08
CA ILE A 411 -17.43 -11.14 3.08
C ILE A 411 -16.77 -11.86 4.28
N PRO A 412 -17.38 -12.90 4.90
CA PRO A 412 -16.73 -13.63 6.00
C PRO A 412 -15.36 -14.21 5.61
N ARG A 413 -15.25 -14.81 4.43
CA ARG A 413 -13.97 -15.38 3.95
C ARG A 413 -12.96 -14.29 3.60
N LEU A 414 -13.41 -13.16 3.07
CA LEU A 414 -12.55 -12.00 2.81
C LEU A 414 -11.99 -11.39 4.11
N ILE A 415 -12.79 -11.27 5.16
CA ILE A 415 -12.35 -10.84 6.50
C ILE A 415 -11.27 -11.78 7.04
N ALA A 416 -11.52 -13.10 7.02
CA ALA A 416 -10.55 -14.09 7.48
C ALA A 416 -9.23 -14.00 6.69
N TRP A 417 -9.30 -13.81 5.37
CA TRP A 417 -8.13 -13.67 4.50
C TRP A 417 -7.35 -12.38 4.75
N LEU A 418 -8.03 -11.25 4.96
CA LEU A 418 -7.41 -9.95 5.27
C LEU A 418 -6.75 -9.97 6.66
N SER A 419 -7.42 -10.51 7.66
CA SER A 419 -6.88 -10.67 9.01
C SER A 419 -5.61 -11.52 9.01
N ALA A 420 -5.60 -12.64 8.27
CA ALA A 420 -4.45 -13.53 8.09
C ALA A 420 -3.28 -12.92 7.27
N ARG A 421 -3.30 -11.62 6.95
CA ARG A 421 -2.15 -10.88 6.42
C ARG A 421 -1.29 -10.26 7.50
N GLN A 422 -1.81 -10.03 8.71
CA GLN A 422 -1.03 -9.40 9.77
C GLN A 422 -0.19 -10.45 10.49
N TYR A 423 1.13 -10.24 10.55
CA TYR A 423 2.05 -11.17 11.20
C TYR A 423 2.55 -10.64 12.55
N ALA A 424 3.03 -11.56 13.37
CA ALA A 424 3.77 -11.29 14.59
C ALA A 424 5.08 -12.10 14.56
N PRO A 425 6.21 -11.56 15.04
CA PRO A 425 6.33 -10.29 15.77
C PRO A 425 6.32 -9.03 14.91
N GLU A 426 6.38 -9.12 13.57
CA GLU A 426 6.61 -7.92 12.77
C GLU A 426 5.52 -6.84 12.93
N GLY A 427 4.26 -7.23 13.13
CA GLY A 427 3.11 -6.34 13.26
C GLY A 427 2.58 -5.77 11.93
N GLY A 428 3.38 -5.84 10.87
CA GLY A 428 3.02 -5.43 9.51
C GLY A 428 2.12 -6.42 8.78
N PHE A 429 1.69 -6.04 7.57
CA PHE A 429 0.92 -6.89 6.68
C PHE A 429 1.78 -7.50 5.57
N SER A 430 1.51 -8.75 5.20
CA SER A 430 1.95 -9.35 3.95
C SER A 430 0.95 -9.12 2.81
N GLY A 431 1.42 -9.20 1.57
CA GLY A 431 0.55 -9.03 0.38
C GLY A 431 -0.29 -10.24 0.03
N ARG A 432 0.15 -11.44 0.40
CA ARG A 432 -0.45 -12.74 0.06
C ARG A 432 0.08 -13.83 0.98
N THR A 433 -0.67 -14.93 1.07
CA THR A 433 -0.37 -16.09 1.91
C THR A 433 1.08 -16.59 1.70
N ASN A 434 1.80 -16.87 2.80
CA ASN A 434 3.19 -17.35 2.77
C ASN A 434 4.20 -16.42 2.05
N LYS A 435 3.93 -15.12 1.98
CA LYS A 435 4.93 -14.08 1.68
C LYS A 435 5.15 -13.16 2.87
N LEU A 436 6.27 -12.46 2.82
CA LEU A 436 6.80 -11.56 3.86
C LEU A 436 5.92 -10.32 4.04
N VAL A 437 6.01 -9.71 5.22
CA VAL A 437 5.51 -8.34 5.46
C VAL A 437 6.18 -7.32 4.55
N ASP A 438 5.49 -6.23 4.22
CA ASP A 438 6.02 -5.10 3.45
C ASP A 438 5.18 -3.84 3.77
N GLY A 439 5.86 -2.73 4.07
CA GLY A 439 5.26 -1.47 4.50
C GLY A 439 4.26 -0.85 3.52
N CYS A 440 4.25 -1.20 2.24
CA CYS A 440 3.19 -0.74 1.35
C CYS A 440 1.82 -1.41 1.62
N TYR A 441 1.82 -2.63 2.18
CA TYR A 441 0.57 -3.29 2.59
C TYR A 441 -0.08 -2.65 3.81
N SER A 442 0.62 -1.76 4.53
CA SER A 442 0.00 -0.84 5.49
C SER A 442 -1.15 -0.04 4.85
N HIS A 443 -1.05 0.33 3.57
CA HIS A 443 -2.18 0.86 2.79
C HIS A 443 -3.01 -0.24 2.12
N TRP A 444 -2.37 -1.12 1.34
CA TRP A 444 -3.12 -2.06 0.48
C TRP A 444 -3.90 -3.15 1.24
N VAL A 445 -3.57 -3.42 2.49
CA VAL A 445 -4.35 -4.31 3.37
C VAL A 445 -5.00 -3.48 4.48
N GLY A 446 -4.25 -2.60 5.14
CA GLY A 446 -4.78 -1.73 6.20
C GLY A 446 -5.87 -0.75 5.76
N GLY A 447 -5.93 -0.41 4.47
CA GLY A 447 -6.99 0.41 3.86
C GLY A 447 -8.22 -0.38 3.39
N CYS A 448 -8.18 -1.72 3.41
CA CYS A 448 -9.36 -2.54 3.15
C CYS A 448 -10.33 -2.54 4.34
N PHE A 449 -9.81 -2.49 5.58
CA PHE A 449 -10.63 -2.60 6.78
C PHE A 449 -11.70 -1.51 6.90
N PRO A 450 -11.44 -0.21 6.67
CA PRO A 450 -12.50 0.81 6.68
C PRO A 450 -13.62 0.56 5.65
N LEU A 451 -13.29 -0.03 4.49
CA LEU A 451 -14.28 -0.37 3.46
C LEU A 451 -15.15 -1.56 3.91
N ILE A 452 -14.55 -2.55 4.58
CA ILE A 452 -15.26 -3.69 5.17
C ILE A 452 -16.09 -3.28 6.39
N GLU A 453 -15.56 -2.42 7.26
CA GLU A 453 -16.27 -1.87 8.43
C GLU A 453 -17.54 -1.13 7.98
N ALA A 454 -17.47 -0.33 6.90
CA ALA A 454 -18.64 0.25 6.25
C ALA A 454 -19.63 -0.79 5.68
N CYS A 455 -19.15 -1.85 5.00
CA CYS A 455 -20.02 -2.96 4.52
C CYS A 455 -20.82 -3.64 5.64
N LEU A 456 -20.20 -3.79 6.82
CA LEU A 456 -20.81 -4.38 8.00
C LEU A 456 -21.80 -3.41 8.67
N ALA A 457 -21.45 -2.12 8.75
CA ALA A 457 -22.30 -1.08 9.32
C ALA A 457 -23.60 -0.86 8.54
N GLY A 458 -23.55 -0.77 7.20
CA GLY A 458 -24.75 -0.64 6.34
C GLY A 458 -25.68 -1.87 6.33
N GLY A 459 -25.32 -2.95 7.03
CA GLY A 459 -26.16 -4.15 7.15
C GLY A 459 -26.46 -4.84 5.81
N GLY A 460 -25.64 -4.59 4.78
CA GLY A 460 -25.74 -5.21 3.46
C GLY A 460 -24.85 -6.44 3.28
N ALA A 461 -23.95 -6.72 4.21
CA ALA A 461 -23.14 -7.93 4.21
C ALA A 461 -23.90 -9.11 4.86
N THR A 462 -23.90 -10.27 4.20
CA THR A 462 -24.49 -11.51 4.73
C THR A 462 -23.46 -12.65 4.79
N ASP A 463 -23.75 -13.65 5.62
CA ASP A 463 -23.07 -14.95 5.57
C ASP A 463 -23.57 -15.82 4.39
N SER A 464 -23.08 -17.06 4.33
CA SER A 464 -23.46 -18.05 3.30
C SER A 464 -24.93 -18.47 3.33
N ASP A 465 -25.59 -18.28 4.47
CA ASP A 465 -26.96 -18.71 4.74
C ASP A 465 -27.95 -17.55 4.57
N GLY A 466 -27.45 -16.35 4.24
CA GLY A 466 -28.22 -15.12 4.04
C GLY A 466 -28.48 -14.33 5.32
N THR A 467 -27.86 -14.71 6.45
CA THR A 467 -27.96 -13.96 7.70
C THR A 467 -27.14 -12.68 7.60
N LYS A 468 -27.71 -11.53 8.00
CA LYS A 468 -26.95 -10.28 8.07
C LYS A 468 -25.81 -10.39 9.09
N LEU A 469 -24.61 -9.98 8.68
CA LEU A 469 -23.48 -9.85 9.60
C LEU A 469 -23.68 -8.62 10.50
N PRO A 470 -23.25 -8.67 11.77
CA PRO A 470 -23.28 -7.51 12.65
C PRO A 470 -22.21 -6.47 12.23
N PRO A 471 -22.41 -5.18 12.57
CA PRO A 471 -21.35 -4.19 12.53
C PRO A 471 -20.12 -4.63 13.35
N ALA A 472 -18.93 -4.20 12.94
CA ALA A 472 -17.73 -4.39 13.76
C ALA A 472 -17.82 -3.59 15.06
N THR A 473 -17.61 -4.24 16.20
CA THR A 473 -17.64 -3.62 17.54
C THR A 473 -16.24 -3.24 18.06
N GLU A 474 -15.20 -3.79 17.42
CA GLU A 474 -13.78 -3.56 17.70
C GLU A 474 -13.02 -3.57 16.37
N SER A 475 -11.77 -3.06 16.35
CA SER A 475 -10.98 -3.07 15.12
C SER A 475 -10.68 -4.49 14.63
N LEU A 476 -10.92 -4.75 13.35
CA LEU A 476 -10.71 -6.06 12.70
C LEU A 476 -9.22 -6.45 12.51
N TYR A 477 -8.28 -5.63 12.98
CA TYR A 477 -6.83 -5.86 12.92
C TYR A 477 -6.10 -5.16 14.08
N SER A 478 -4.85 -5.55 14.36
CA SER A 478 -4.03 -4.93 15.40
C SER A 478 -3.46 -3.58 14.92
N ARG A 479 -4.13 -2.49 15.28
CA ARG A 479 -3.63 -1.12 15.04
C ARG A 479 -2.32 -0.83 15.77
N GLU A 480 -2.12 -1.43 16.95
CA GLU A 480 -0.83 -1.39 17.67
C GLU A 480 0.28 -2.04 16.84
N GLY A 481 0.10 -3.29 16.41
CA GLY A 481 1.12 -4.02 15.64
C GLY A 481 1.50 -3.30 14.35
N LEU A 482 0.51 -2.77 13.64
CA LEU A 482 0.77 -1.99 12.43
C LEU A 482 1.56 -0.71 12.73
N THR A 483 1.22 -0.01 13.81
CA THR A 483 1.92 1.21 14.23
C THR A 483 3.38 0.91 14.61
N ARG A 484 3.62 -0.17 15.37
CA ARG A 484 4.98 -0.64 15.71
C ARG A 484 5.79 -0.96 14.46
N TYR A 485 5.23 -1.71 13.51
CA TYR A 485 5.92 -2.01 12.24
C TYR A 485 6.31 -0.74 11.47
N ILE A 486 5.38 0.22 11.38
CA ILE A 486 5.61 1.47 10.65
C ILE A 486 6.71 2.31 11.29
N LEU A 487 6.61 2.56 12.60
CA LEU A 487 7.51 3.48 13.29
C LEU A 487 8.87 2.84 13.60
N CYS A 488 8.92 1.58 14.05
CA CYS A 488 10.17 0.86 14.31
C CYS A 488 10.85 0.40 13.01
N CYS A 489 10.13 -0.34 12.16
CA CYS A 489 10.75 -1.11 11.06
C CYS A 489 10.79 -0.35 9.72
N CYS A 490 9.79 0.49 9.40
CA CYS A 490 9.69 1.14 8.08
C CYS A 490 10.39 2.50 7.95
N GLN A 491 10.85 3.16 9.03
CA GLN A 491 11.58 4.43 8.91
C GLN A 491 13.03 4.21 8.42
N ASP A 492 13.46 4.95 7.38
CA ASP A 492 14.86 4.92 6.91
C ASP A 492 15.74 5.86 7.76
N GLN A 493 16.42 5.27 8.74
CA GLN A 493 17.32 5.98 9.66
C GLN A 493 18.65 6.42 9.07
N SER A 494 18.91 6.21 7.78
CA SER A 494 20.05 6.86 7.12
C SER A 494 19.79 8.36 6.89
N LYS A 495 20.83 9.08 6.44
CA LYS A 495 20.69 10.50 6.00
C LYS A 495 19.76 10.70 4.80
N ARG A 496 19.26 9.61 4.19
CA ARG A 496 18.32 9.63 3.06
C ARG A 496 16.92 10.06 3.50
N GLY A 497 16.43 9.55 4.63
CA GLY A 497 15.02 9.70 5.01
C GLY A 497 14.07 8.90 4.11
N GLY A 498 12.78 9.22 4.24
CA GLY A 498 11.70 8.42 3.64
C GLY A 498 11.39 7.14 4.43
N LEU A 499 10.47 6.33 3.91
CA LEU A 499 10.07 5.05 4.47
C LEU A 499 10.26 3.94 3.43
N ARG A 500 10.37 2.69 3.90
CA ARG A 500 10.80 1.50 3.14
C ARG A 500 9.82 0.33 3.27
N ASP A 501 9.97 -0.65 2.37
CA ASP A 501 9.36 -1.99 2.44
C ASP A 501 9.56 -2.62 3.83
N LYS A 502 10.82 -2.96 4.16
CA LYS A 502 11.23 -3.63 5.41
C LYS A 502 12.69 -3.27 5.75
N PRO A 503 13.19 -3.58 6.95
CA PRO A 503 14.61 -3.50 7.27
C PRO A 503 15.50 -4.15 6.20
N GLY A 504 16.67 -3.56 5.94
CA GLY A 504 17.57 -3.96 4.85
C GLY A 504 17.18 -3.45 3.45
N LYS A 505 15.95 -2.96 3.21
CA LYS A 505 15.57 -2.30 1.95
C LYS A 505 15.78 -0.78 2.00
N MET A 506 16.04 -0.18 0.84
CA MET A 506 16.14 1.28 0.70
C MET A 506 14.74 1.92 0.69
N SER A 507 14.62 3.11 1.26
CA SER A 507 13.43 3.96 1.10
C SER A 507 13.19 4.39 -0.36
N ASP A 508 11.93 4.58 -0.72
CA ASP A 508 11.50 5.20 -1.97
C ASP A 508 10.18 5.99 -1.77
N ALA A 509 9.74 6.70 -2.80
CA ALA A 509 8.53 7.53 -2.71
C ALA A 509 7.24 6.70 -2.59
N TYR A 510 7.18 5.50 -3.20
CA TYR A 510 6.02 4.61 -3.17
C TYR A 510 5.79 4.09 -1.74
N HIS A 511 6.83 3.53 -1.11
CA HIS A 511 6.74 3.10 0.28
C HIS A 511 6.53 4.29 1.22
N SER A 512 7.21 5.43 1.00
CA SER A 512 6.97 6.63 1.80
C SER A 512 5.51 7.09 1.77
N CYS A 513 4.84 7.04 0.62
CA CYS A 513 3.42 7.32 0.51
C CYS A 513 2.60 6.26 1.26
N TYR A 514 2.72 4.99 0.89
CA TYR A 514 1.78 3.97 1.34
C TYR A 514 1.99 3.51 2.79
N VAL A 515 3.19 3.66 3.34
CA VAL A 515 3.44 3.49 4.78
C VAL A 515 2.73 4.61 5.58
N LEU A 516 2.83 5.87 5.14
CA LEU A 516 2.12 7.00 5.79
C LEU A 516 0.60 6.90 5.59
N SER A 517 0.13 6.42 4.44
CA SER A 517 -1.28 6.10 4.20
C SER A 517 -1.80 5.03 5.15
N GLY A 518 -0.99 4.01 5.45
CA GLY A 518 -1.32 2.99 6.44
C GLY A 518 -1.29 3.50 7.88
N LEU A 519 -0.34 4.39 8.22
CA LEU A 519 -0.32 5.07 9.53
C LEU A 519 -1.56 5.94 9.70
N SER A 520 -1.97 6.67 8.66
CA SER A 520 -3.25 7.38 8.62
C SER A 520 -4.42 6.44 8.88
N SER A 521 -4.45 5.25 8.27
CA SER A 521 -5.52 4.26 8.51
C SER A 521 -5.51 3.75 9.95
N ALA A 522 -4.34 3.44 10.52
CA ALA A 522 -4.20 2.96 11.90
C ALA A 522 -4.69 3.99 12.93
N GLN A 523 -4.41 5.28 12.69
CA GLN A 523 -4.69 6.39 13.62
C GLN A 523 -6.13 6.93 13.55
N HIS A 524 -6.93 6.54 12.56
CA HIS A 524 -8.26 7.10 12.30
C HIS A 524 -9.32 6.02 12.03
N GLN A 525 -10.57 6.33 12.35
CA GLN A 525 -11.75 5.55 11.99
C GLN A 525 -12.49 6.29 10.89
N TRP A 526 -12.98 5.56 9.90
CA TRP A 526 -13.85 6.10 8.87
C TRP A 526 -15.20 5.42 8.96
N GLU A 527 -16.26 6.22 8.98
CA GLU A 527 -17.64 5.75 9.00
C GLU A 527 -18.31 6.24 7.72
N LEU A 528 -19.21 5.42 7.18
CA LEU A 528 -20.03 5.77 6.03
C LEU A 528 -21.43 6.06 6.54
N ASP A 529 -21.78 7.34 6.59
CA ASP A 529 -23.12 7.80 6.93
C ASP A 529 -24.05 7.45 5.77
N GLU A 530 -24.84 6.38 5.93
CA GLU A 530 -25.92 6.09 4.99
C GLU A 530 -27.04 7.13 5.12
N PRO A 531 -27.64 7.58 4.01
CA PRO A 531 -28.72 8.55 4.04
C PRO A 531 -29.91 7.98 4.81
N THR A 532 -30.27 8.58 5.93
CA THR A 532 -31.52 8.22 6.60
C THR A 532 -32.68 8.45 5.64
N ASP A 533 -33.50 7.41 5.46
CA ASP A 533 -34.71 7.46 4.62
C ASP A 533 -35.45 8.77 4.87
N ALA A 534 -35.68 9.52 3.79
CA ALA A 534 -36.20 10.88 3.86
C ALA A 534 -37.43 10.91 4.78
N ALA A 535 -37.31 11.60 5.92
CA ALA A 535 -38.40 11.75 6.86
C ALA A 535 -39.63 12.22 6.08
N THR A 536 -40.74 11.48 6.20
CA THR A 536 -41.98 11.72 5.47
C THR A 536 -42.68 12.97 5.99
N GLY A 537 -42.07 14.13 5.71
CA GLY A 537 -42.69 15.44 5.85
C GLY A 537 -43.96 15.46 5.02
N GLY A 538 -45.06 15.92 5.62
CA GLY A 538 -46.43 15.71 5.11
C GLY A 538 -46.77 16.36 3.76
N ASP A 539 -45.81 17.01 3.10
CA ASP A 539 -46.02 17.91 1.96
C ASP A 539 -45.50 17.33 0.63
N GLY A 540 -45.49 16.00 0.46
CA GLY A 540 -45.52 15.30 -0.84
C GLY A 540 -44.34 15.48 -1.80
N ALA A 541 -43.34 16.31 -1.46
CA ALA A 541 -42.14 16.54 -2.25
C ALA A 541 -41.02 15.62 -1.74
N ALA A 542 -40.63 14.64 -2.56
CA ALA A 542 -39.44 13.86 -2.31
C ALA A 542 -38.21 14.78 -2.37
N THR A 543 -37.68 15.16 -1.21
CA THR A 543 -36.30 15.65 -1.13
C THR A 543 -35.40 14.54 -1.65
N ALA A 544 -34.51 14.87 -2.59
CA ALA A 544 -33.49 13.91 -3.02
C ALA A 544 -32.79 13.36 -1.78
N ALA A 545 -32.64 12.03 -1.71
CA ALA A 545 -31.85 11.41 -0.66
C ALA A 545 -30.45 12.04 -0.66
N ALA A 546 -29.87 12.24 0.53
CA ALA A 546 -28.48 12.65 0.59
C ALA A 546 -27.61 11.60 -0.10
N GLU A 547 -26.44 11.98 -0.61
CA GLU A 547 -25.44 11.01 -1.05
C GLU A 547 -24.74 10.41 0.18
N PRO A 548 -24.33 9.13 0.16
CA PRO A 548 -23.56 8.52 1.24
C PRO A 548 -22.29 9.33 1.55
N ALA A 549 -22.08 9.67 2.83
CA ALA A 549 -21.00 10.56 3.24
C ALA A 549 -19.97 9.83 4.10
N TRP A 550 -18.69 9.92 3.73
CA TRP A 550 -17.61 9.42 4.57
C TRP A 550 -17.27 10.44 5.65
N THR A 551 -17.27 10.04 6.92
CA THR A 551 -16.86 10.87 8.07
C THR A 551 -15.64 10.24 8.74
N VAL A 552 -14.71 11.06 9.24
CA VAL A 552 -13.45 10.60 9.86
C VAL A 552 -13.28 11.08 11.29
N PHE A 553 -12.89 10.15 12.16
CA PHE A 553 -12.61 10.39 13.57
C PHE A 553 -11.18 9.92 13.92
N PRO A 554 -10.52 10.51 14.93
CA PRO A 554 -9.37 9.87 15.58
C PRO A 554 -9.80 8.51 16.15
N TYR A 555 -9.04 7.44 15.85
CA TYR A 555 -9.30 6.15 16.48
C TYR A 555 -8.71 6.14 17.90
N LEU A 556 -9.56 5.98 18.91
CA LEU A 556 -9.19 6.07 20.33
C LEU A 556 -9.35 4.74 21.09
N ASP A 557 -10.02 3.75 20.51
CA ASP A 557 -10.41 2.51 21.18
C ASP A 557 -9.26 1.48 21.18
N GLY A 558 -8.39 1.57 22.18
CA GLY A 558 -7.26 0.64 22.39
C GLY A 558 -5.90 1.33 22.49
N PRO A 559 -4.79 0.56 22.49
CA PRO A 559 -3.46 1.09 22.80
C PRO A 559 -2.98 2.19 21.84
N GLN A 560 -2.82 3.41 22.35
CA GLN A 560 -2.29 4.57 21.61
C GLN A 560 -0.76 4.61 21.71
N VAL A 561 -0.08 3.66 21.07
CA VAL A 561 1.39 3.48 21.22
C VAL A 561 2.27 4.54 20.53
N PHE A 562 1.66 5.49 19.80
CA PHE A 562 2.35 6.60 19.11
C PHE A 562 2.10 7.91 19.84
N ALA A 563 3.06 8.85 19.82
CA ALA A 563 2.87 10.13 20.49
C ALA A 563 1.88 11.02 19.72
N PRO A 564 1.15 11.95 20.36
CA PRO A 564 0.19 12.83 19.68
C PRO A 564 0.75 13.62 18.48
N LYS A 565 2.06 13.90 18.46
CA LYS A 565 2.78 14.55 17.35
C LYS A 565 3.04 13.65 16.14
N ASP A 566 3.01 12.34 16.31
CA ASP A 566 3.18 11.34 15.25
C ASP A 566 1.88 11.16 14.44
N ARG A 567 0.78 11.79 14.86
CA ARG A 567 -0.48 11.80 14.12
C ARG A 567 -0.30 12.46 12.76
N VAL A 568 -0.61 11.74 11.68
CA VAL A 568 -0.62 12.25 10.30
C VAL A 568 -2.03 12.70 9.90
N ARG A 569 -2.18 13.51 8.85
CA ARG A 569 -3.51 13.89 8.36
C ARG A 569 -4.24 12.68 7.76
N PRO A 570 -5.56 12.55 7.95
CA PRO A 570 -6.34 11.47 7.37
C PRO A 570 -6.43 11.56 5.83
N ILE A 571 -6.42 10.39 5.18
CA ILE A 571 -6.77 10.22 3.76
C ILE A 571 -8.06 9.43 3.61
N HIS A 572 -8.85 9.77 2.60
CA HIS A 572 -10.14 9.13 2.28
C HIS A 572 -9.93 7.65 1.91
N PRO A 573 -10.73 6.70 2.45
CA PRO A 573 -10.48 5.27 2.31
C PRO A 573 -10.54 4.79 0.86
N VAL A 574 -11.50 5.30 0.07
CA VAL A 574 -11.61 5.04 -1.38
C VAL A 574 -10.56 5.77 -2.23
N TYR A 575 -10.42 7.10 -2.08
CA TYR A 575 -9.65 7.93 -3.02
C TYR A 575 -8.17 8.12 -2.68
N ALA A 576 -7.71 7.68 -1.49
CA ALA A 576 -6.32 7.76 -1.02
C ALA A 576 -5.68 9.18 -0.99
N ILE A 577 -6.51 10.22 -0.98
CA ILE A 577 -6.14 11.64 -0.78
C ILE A 577 -7.04 12.26 0.31
N PRO A 578 -6.71 13.42 0.90
CA PRO A 578 -7.55 14.05 1.91
C PRO A 578 -8.95 14.36 1.38
N GLN A 579 -9.97 14.13 2.21
CA GLN A 579 -11.39 14.29 1.82
C GLN A 579 -11.72 15.68 1.26
N GLN A 580 -11.18 16.75 1.84
CA GLN A 580 -11.35 18.12 1.33
C GLN A 580 -10.94 18.27 -0.15
N ASN A 581 -9.89 17.55 -0.59
CA ASN A 581 -9.41 17.57 -1.97
C ASN A 581 -10.33 16.75 -2.90
N VAL A 582 -10.94 15.67 -2.38
CA VAL A 582 -11.99 14.88 -3.07
C VAL A 582 -13.22 15.76 -3.31
N CYS A 583 -13.76 16.37 -2.25
CA CYS A 583 -14.95 17.21 -2.34
C CYS A 583 -14.73 18.39 -3.29
N ALA A 584 -13.57 19.07 -3.22
CA ALA A 584 -13.27 20.21 -4.08
C ALA A 584 -13.26 19.86 -5.58
N ILE A 585 -12.61 18.75 -5.97
CA ILE A 585 -12.55 18.36 -7.39
C ILE A 585 -13.89 17.79 -7.90
N GLN A 586 -14.65 17.09 -7.04
CA GLN A 586 -16.00 16.62 -7.37
C GLN A 586 -16.97 17.79 -7.58
N GLN A 587 -17.07 18.71 -6.61
CA GLN A 587 -17.93 19.89 -6.69
C GLN A 587 -17.63 20.73 -7.94
N TYR A 588 -16.34 20.91 -8.26
CA TYR A 588 -15.93 21.62 -9.47
C TYR A 588 -16.46 20.99 -10.76
N PHE A 589 -16.32 19.67 -10.92
CA PHE A 589 -16.77 18.99 -12.14
C PHE A 589 -18.28 18.75 -12.20
N GLN A 590 -18.96 18.66 -11.05
CA GLN A 590 -20.42 18.65 -10.95
C GLN A 590 -21.04 19.99 -11.36
N ALA A 591 -20.41 21.12 -11.00
CA ALA A 591 -20.88 22.45 -11.36
C ALA A 591 -20.74 22.79 -12.87
N LYS A 592 -19.88 22.06 -13.61
CA LYS A 592 -19.66 22.29 -15.05
C LYS A 592 -20.75 21.64 -15.91
N GLN A 593 -21.55 22.46 -16.58
CA GLN A 593 -22.52 22.03 -17.58
C GLN A 593 -21.84 21.48 -18.86
N GLY A 594 -22.53 20.57 -19.57
CA GLY A 594 -22.14 20.15 -20.92
C GLY A 594 -21.16 18.97 -21.01
N PHE A 595 -21.22 18.04 -20.07
CA PHE A 595 -20.66 16.69 -20.22
C PHE A 595 -21.71 15.75 -20.83
#